data_AF-A0A7T3AEB0-F1
#
_entry.id   AF-A0A7T3AEB0-F1
#
_cell.length_a   1.000
_cell.length_b   1.000
_cell.length_c   1.000
_cell.angle_alpha   90.00
_cell.angle_beta   90.00
_cell.angle_gamma   90.00
#
_symmetry.space_group_name_H-M   'P 1'
#
loop_
_entity.id
_entity.type
_entity.pdbx_description
1 polymer ?
#
loop_
_entity_poly.entity_id
_entity_poly.type
_entity_poly.pdbx_seq_one_letter_code
_entity_poly.pdbx_strand_id
1 'polypeptide(L)'
;MAKPLAADARKTLVERLAAIEHERWSHWQRYMHGKATKQEDGSLLIPADLVERWEKQIATDYADLPADEQESDKEQVERYLPIIEDAFRSGE
;
A
#
# COMPACT_ATOMS: atom_id res chain seq x y z
N MET A 1 7.07 -10.23 -25.37
CA MET A 1 6.63 -9.02 -24.63
C MET A 1 5.13 -8.93 -24.75
N ALA A 2 4.40 -8.67 -23.66
CA ALA A 2 2.95 -8.48 -23.72
C ALA A 2 2.62 -7.25 -24.59
N LYS A 3 1.57 -7.36 -25.41
CA LYS A 3 1.08 -6.25 -26.22
C LYS A 3 0.58 -5.13 -25.28
N PRO A 4 0.90 -3.85 -25.53
CA PRO A 4 0.38 -2.77 -24.71
C PRO A 4 -1.15 -2.72 -24.79
N LEU A 5 -1.79 -2.40 -23.66
CA LEU A 5 -3.23 -2.14 -23.59
C LEU A 5 -3.60 -1.00 -24.54
N ALA A 6 -4.81 -1.07 -25.11
CA ALA A 6 -5.40 0.06 -25.83
C ALA A 6 -5.41 1.31 -24.94
N ALA A 7 -5.26 2.51 -25.52
CA ALA A 7 -5.07 3.74 -24.76
C ALA A 7 -6.20 4.01 -23.74
N ASP A 8 -7.46 3.78 -24.12
CA ASP A 8 -8.61 3.94 -23.24
C ASP A 8 -8.63 2.89 -22.13
N ALA A 9 -8.35 1.63 -22.45
CA ALA A 9 -8.24 0.55 -21.46
C ALA A 9 -7.11 0.82 -20.45
N ARG A 10 -5.97 1.34 -20.92
CA ARG A 10 -4.85 1.76 -20.07
C ARG A 10 -5.27 2.89 -19.14
N LYS A 11 -5.98 3.91 -19.66
CA LYS A 11 -6.45 5.04 -18.85
C LYS A 11 -7.40 4.55 -17.75
N THR A 12 -8.40 3.74 -18.09
CA THR A 12 -9.34 3.17 -17.11
C THR A 12 -8.62 2.32 -16.06
N LEU A 13 -7.65 1.50 -16.47
CA LEU A 13 -6.87 0.70 -15.53
C LEU A 13 -6.06 1.58 -14.57
N VAL A 14 -5.39 2.62 -15.08
CA VAL A 14 -4.63 3.56 -14.25
C VAL A 14 -5.52 4.24 -13.22
N GLU A 15 -6.72 4.69 -13.60
CA GLU A 15 -7.67 5.30 -12.64
C GLU A 15 -8.10 4.32 -11.54
N ARG A 16 -8.39 3.06 -11.89
CA ARG A 16 -8.75 2.02 -10.91
C ARG A 16 -7.59 1.70 -9.96
N LEU A 17 -6.38 1.60 -10.49
CA LEU A 17 -5.18 1.34 -9.68
C LEU A 17 -4.83 2.55 -8.79
N ALA A 18 -4.98 3.77 -9.30
CA ALA A 18 -4.75 4.98 -8.52
C ALA A 18 -5.76 5.13 -7.37
N ALA A 19 -7.04 4.77 -7.60
CA ALA A 19 -8.07 4.80 -6.56
C ALA A 19 -7.72 3.87 -5.39
N ILE A 20 -7.33 2.62 -5.66
CA ILE A 20 -6.94 1.68 -4.59
C ILE A 20 -5.60 2.05 -3.95
N GLU A 21 -4.65 2.61 -4.70
CA GLU A 21 -3.39 3.09 -4.13
C GLU A 21 -3.63 4.25 -3.16
N HIS A 22 -4.54 5.17 -3.49
CA HIS A 22 -4.97 6.22 -2.57
C HIS A 22 -5.64 5.65 -1.31
N GLU A 23 -6.49 4.63 -1.46
CA GLU A 23 -7.09 3.95 -0.32
C GLU A 23 -6.03 3.34 0.60
N ARG A 24 -5.05 2.60 0.06
CA ARG A 24 -3.93 2.00 0.80
C ARG A 24 -3.09 3.05 1.52
N TRP A 25 -2.70 4.11 0.82
CA TRP A 25 -1.98 5.24 1.42
C TRP A 25 -2.79 5.84 2.57
N SER A 26 -4.08 6.14 2.36
CA SER A 26 -4.92 6.75 3.39
C SER A 26 -5.13 5.83 4.61
N HIS A 27 -5.18 4.52 4.39
CA HIS A 27 -5.29 3.52 5.46
C HIS A 27 -4.03 3.52 6.33
N TRP A 28 -2.84 3.47 5.71
CA TRP A 28 -1.57 3.56 6.42
C TRP A 28 -1.40 4.90 7.15
N GLN A 29 -1.75 6.02 6.52
CA GLN A 29 -1.73 7.34 7.18
C GLN A 29 -2.61 7.36 8.43
N ARG A 30 -3.84 6.84 8.33
CA ARG A 30 -4.76 6.73 9.48
C ARG A 30 -4.21 5.83 10.58
N TYR A 31 -3.62 4.68 10.22
CA TYR A 31 -3.00 3.78 11.19
C TYR A 31 -1.85 4.47 11.93
N MET A 32 -0.89 5.04 11.20
CA MET A 32 0.29 5.71 11.76
C MET A 32 -0.11 6.90 12.64
N HIS A 33 -1.03 7.75 12.15
CA HIS A 33 -1.53 8.89 12.90
C HIS A 33 -2.32 8.46 14.14
N GLY A 34 -3.06 7.35 14.06
CA GLY A 34 -3.78 6.78 15.20
C GLY A 34 -2.88 6.19 16.30
N LYS A 35 -1.59 5.98 16.00
CA LYS A 35 -0.56 5.60 16.98
C LYS A 35 0.18 6.78 17.59
N ALA A 36 0.03 7.97 17.01
CA ALA A 36 0.69 9.18 17.47
C ALA A 36 -0.17 9.97 18.46
N THR A 37 0.48 10.78 19.29
CA THR A 37 -0.18 11.76 20.17
C THR A 37 -0.24 13.11 19.48
N LYS A 38 -1.44 13.61 19.22
CA LYS A 38 -1.63 14.96 18.65
C LYS A 38 -1.27 16.03 19.67
N GLN A 39 -0.39 16.94 19.30
CA GLN A 39 0.05 18.08 20.11
C GLN A 39 -0.87 19.30 19.92
N GLU A 40 -0.71 20.32 20.76
CA GLU A 40 -1.51 21.55 20.72
C GLU A 40 -1.38 22.33 19.39
N ASP A 41 -0.20 22.31 18.79
CA ASP A 41 0.08 22.94 17.49
C ASP A 41 -0.41 22.11 16.28
N GLY A 42 -1.03 20.94 16.54
CA GLY A 42 -1.51 20.03 15.53
C GLY A 42 -0.48 19.04 14.99
N SER A 43 0.78 19.11 15.44
CA SER A 43 1.80 18.11 15.12
C SER A 43 1.47 16.75 15.77
N LEU A 44 2.13 15.70 15.28
CA LEU A 44 1.98 14.34 15.78
C LEU A 44 3.28 13.87 16.41
N LEU A 45 3.23 13.58 17.71
CA LEU A 45 4.33 12.95 18.43
C LEU A 45 4.20 11.43 18.33
N ILE A 46 5.13 10.81 17.60
CA ILE A 46 5.16 9.36 17.44
C ILE A 46 6.02 8.76 18.57
N PRO A 47 5.54 7.72 19.28
CA PRO A 47 6.34 6.98 20.24
C PRO A 47 7.65 6.43 19.62
N ALA A 48 8.77 6.59 20.34
CA ALA A 48 10.09 6.25 19.82
C ALA A 48 10.25 4.76 19.45
N ASP A 49 9.60 3.86 20.19
CA ASP A 49 9.57 2.43 19.92
C ASP A 49 8.87 2.11 18.59
N LEU A 50 7.83 2.86 18.24
CA LEU A 50 7.16 2.72 16.94
C LEU A 50 8.03 3.27 15.81
N VAL A 51 8.70 4.40 16.02
CA VAL A 51 9.68 4.93 15.05
C VAL A 51 10.76 3.90 14.79
N GLU A 52 11.41 3.38 15.83
CA GLU A 52 12.47 2.36 15.70
C GLU A 52 11.96 1.11 14.96
N ARG A 53 10.77 0.62 15.31
CA ARG A 53 10.16 -0.52 14.64
C ARG A 53 9.95 -0.25 13.15
N TRP A 54 9.32 0.88 12.79
CA TRP A 54 9.00 1.20 11.40
C TRP A 54 10.26 1.46 10.57
N GLU A 55 11.26 2.15 11.12
CA GLU A 55 12.57 2.34 10.47
C GLU A 55 13.25 1.00 10.17
N LYS A 56 13.20 0.05 11.12
CA LYS A 56 13.72 -1.31 10.90
C LYS A 56 12.96 -2.02 9.77
N GLN A 57 11.64 -1.96 9.76
CA GLN A 57 10.81 -2.55 8.70
C GLN A 57 11.16 -1.96 7.33
N ILE A 58 11.26 -0.62 7.24
CA ILE A 58 11.61 0.10 6.01
C ILE A 58 13.00 -0.30 5.49
N ALA A 59 13.96 -0.53 6.38
CA ALA A 59 15.32 -0.93 6.03
C ALA A 59 15.50 -2.43 5.74
N THR A 60 14.47 -3.25 5.96
CA THR A 60 14.53 -4.71 5.79
C THR A 60 13.91 -5.11 4.46
N ASP A 61 14.64 -5.88 3.65
CA ASP A 61 14.09 -6.44 2.42
C ASP A 61 12.94 -7.39 2.72
N TYR A 62 11.92 -7.45 1.84
CA TYR A 62 10.74 -8.29 2.04
C TYR A 62 11.07 -9.76 2.38
N ALA A 63 12.10 -10.33 1.73
CA ALA A 63 12.52 -11.71 1.95
C ALA A 63 13.03 -11.97 3.38
N ASP A 64 13.51 -10.93 4.05
CA ASP A 64 14.09 -10.97 5.40
C ASP A 64 13.09 -10.48 6.48
N LEU A 65 11.90 -10.04 6.08
CA LEU A 65 10.86 -9.66 7.03
C LEU A 65 10.35 -10.88 7.83
N PRO A 66 9.96 -10.69 9.10
CA PRO A 66 9.18 -11.67 9.85
C PRO A 66 7.93 -12.12 9.09
N ALA A 67 7.51 -13.37 9.29
CA ALA A 67 6.40 -13.97 8.54
C ALA A 67 5.07 -13.22 8.73
N ASP A 68 4.82 -12.68 9.92
CA ASP A 68 3.63 -11.87 10.22
C ASP A 68 3.65 -10.52 9.48
N GLU A 69 4.82 -9.92 9.29
CA GLU A 69 4.97 -8.68 8.54
C GLU A 69 4.84 -8.91 7.04
N GLN A 70 5.44 -10.00 6.52
CA GLN A 70 5.21 -10.43 5.13
C GLN A 70 3.74 -10.74 4.85
N GLU A 71 3.02 -11.31 5.82
CA GLU A 71 1.60 -11.60 5.67
C GLU A 71 0.78 -10.32 5.58
N SER A 72 1.11 -9.30 6.39
CA SER A 72 0.47 -7.99 6.29
C SER A 72 0.66 -7.36 4.91
N ASP A 73 1.85 -7.50 4.31
CA ASP A 73 2.09 -7.03 2.94
C ASP A 73 1.24 -7.80 1.92
N LYS A 74 1.14 -9.13 2.05
CA LYS A 74 0.29 -9.95 1.17
C LYS A 74 -1.18 -9.59 1.27
N GLU A 75 -1.70 -9.35 2.47
CA GLU A 75 -3.07 -8.86 2.67
C GLU A 75 -3.33 -7.54 1.93
N GLN A 76 -2.32 -6.66 1.83
CA GLN A 76 -2.46 -5.45 1.01
C GLN A 76 -2.47 -5.77 -0.50
N VAL A 77 -1.70 -6.76 -0.95
CA VAL A 77 -1.70 -7.24 -2.35
C VAL A 77 -3.06 -7.80 -2.74
N GLU A 78 -3.65 -8.64 -1.89
CA GLU A 78 -4.94 -9.28 -2.15
C GLU A 78 -6.08 -8.28 -2.38
N ARG A 79 -5.97 -7.05 -1.85
CA ARG A 79 -6.98 -6.00 -2.06
C ARG A 79 -7.02 -5.51 -3.52
N TYR A 80 -5.88 -5.43 -4.20
CA TYR A 80 -5.80 -4.90 -5.57
C TYR A 80 -5.55 -5.95 -6.63
N LEU A 81 -5.14 -7.16 -6.25
CA LEU A 81 -4.93 -8.27 -7.17
C LEU A 81 -6.15 -8.55 -8.07
N PRO A 82 -7.41 -8.52 -7.58
CA PRO A 82 -8.58 -8.72 -8.42
C PRO A 82 -8.73 -7.69 -9.55
N ILE A 83 -8.28 -6.44 -9.34
CA ILE A 83 -8.29 -5.38 -10.37
C ILE A 83 -7.31 -5.73 -11.50
N ILE A 84 -6.15 -6.28 -11.13
CA ILE A 84 -5.13 -6.71 -12.08
C ILE A 84 -5.61 -7.95 -12.85
N GLU A 85 -6.16 -8.95 -12.16
CA GLU A 85 -6.70 -10.17 -12.79
C GLU A 85 -7.86 -9.87 -13.76
N ASP A 86 -8.73 -8.93 -13.41
CA ASP A 86 -9.79 -8.43 -14.29
C ASP A 86 -9.24 -7.77 -15.57
N ALA A 87 -8.14 -7.02 -15.44
CA ALA A 87 -7.46 -6.41 -16.58
C ALA A 87 -6.82 -7.45 -17.52
N PHE A 88 -6.29 -8.55 -16.98
CA PHE A 88 -5.79 -9.67 -17.79
C PHE A 88 -6.90 -10.42 -18.52
N ARG A 89 -8.05 -10.64 -17.87
CA ARG A 89 -9.22 -11.31 -18.47
C ARG A 89 -9.91 -10.48 -19.55
N SER A 90 -9.89 -9.15 -19.41
CA SER A 90 -10.47 -8.22 -20.40
C SER A 90 -9.57 -8.01 -21.64
N GLY A 91 -8.39 -8.62 -21.68
CA GLY A 91 -7.42 -8.54 -22.78
C GLY A 91 -7.36 -9.78 -23.69
N GLU A 92 -8.17 -10.81 -23.44
CA GLU A 92 -8.47 -11.93 -24.35
C GLU A 92 -9.66 -11.59 -25.28
#